data_AF-A0A7C0YRF0-F1
#
_entry.id   AF-A0A7C0YRF0-F1
#
_cell.length_a   1.000
_cell.length_b   1.000
_cell.length_c   1.000
_cell.angle_alpha   90.00
_cell.angle_beta   90.00
_cell.angle_gamma   90.00
#
_symmetry.space_group_name_H-M   'P 1'
#
loop_
_entity.id
_entity.type
_entity.pdbx_description
1 polymer ?
#
loop_
_entity_poly.entity_id
_entity_poly.type
_entity_poly.pdbx_seq_one_letter_code
_entity_poly.pdbx_strand_id
1 'polypeptide(L)' 'VLWLLRNKLRNRPGILSGLYLFGYGFFRFFIEFFRQPDHQIGLISGLTLGQLFSLILVFMAVAIYLLQRDKKVI' A
#
# COMPACT_ATOMS: atom_id res chain seq x y z
N VAL A 1 -12.48 8.27 -4.43
CA VAL A 1 -12.64 7.39 -3.24
C VAL A 1 -12.14 8.02 -1.95
N LEU A 2 -10.84 8.32 -1.81
CA LEU A 2 -10.28 8.91 -0.57
C LEU A 2 -10.91 10.24 -0.15
N TRP A 3 -11.23 11.10 -1.12
CA TRP A 3 -11.89 12.38 -0.88
C TRP A 3 -13.27 12.23 -0.22
N LEU A 4 -14.03 11.19 -0.58
CA LEU A 4 -15.34 10.88 0.03
C LEU A 4 -15.21 10.37 1.47
N LEU A 5 -14.12 9.66 1.76
CA LEU A 5 -13.84 9.11 3.10
C LEU A 5 -13.21 10.14 4.04
N ARG A 6 -12.75 11.28 3.53
CA ARG A 6 -12.07 12.34 4.28
C ARG A 6 -12.85 12.79 5.52
N ASN A 7 -14.13 13.10 5.38
CA ASN A 7 -14.94 13.60 6.50
C ASN A 7 -15.20 12.53 7.56
N LYS A 8 -15.35 11.25 7.15
CA LYS A 8 -15.64 10.14 8.06
C LYS A 8 -14.39 9.67 8.84
N LEU A 9 -13.21 9.83 8.25
CA LEU A 9 -11.93 9.42 8.82
C LEU A 9 -11.14 10.57 9.45
N ARG A 10 -11.69 11.79 9.48
CA ARG A 10 -11.03 12.97 10.07
C ARG A 10 -10.60 12.77 11.52
N ASN A 11 -11.38 12.02 12.30
CA ASN A 11 -11.10 11.75 13.71
C ASN A 11 -10.14 10.55 13.92
N ARG A 12 -9.59 9.96 12.85
CA ARG A 12 -8.67 8.81 12.93
C ARG A 12 -7.40 9.11 12.12
N PRO A 13 -6.45 9.86 12.70
CA PRO A 13 -5.21 10.22 12.02
C PRO A 13 -4.43 8.96 11.61
N GLY A 14 -3.90 8.95 10.38
CA GLY A 14 -3.13 7.83 9.81
C GLY A 14 -3.94 6.87 8.93
N ILE A 15 -5.24 6.67 9.18
CA ILE A 15 -6.03 5.68 8.44
C ILE A 15 -6.18 6.08 6.97
N LEU A 16 -6.35 7.37 6.68
CA LEU A 16 -6.40 7.89 5.31
C LEU A 16 -5.09 7.63 4.54
N SER A 17 -3.95 7.85 5.20
CA SER A 17 -2.63 7.61 4.62
C SER A 17 -2.37 6.12 4.41
N GLY A 18 -2.76 5.28 5.36
CA GLY A 18 -2.71 3.82 5.23
C GLY A 18 -3.58 3.32 4.08
N LEU A 19 -4.80 3.84 3.93
CA LEU A 19 -5.69 3.47 2.82
C LEU A 19 -5.12 3.86 1.46
N TYR A 20 -4.47 5.03 1.38
CA TYR A 20 -3.77 5.48 0.18
C TYR A 20 -2.60 4.56 -0.17
N LEU A 21 -1.74 4.26 0.81
CA LEU A 21 -0.59 3.37 0.63
C LEU A 21 -1.01 1.94 0.22
N PHE A 22 -2.05 1.40 0.86
CA PHE A 22 -2.61 0.10 0.53
C PHE A 22 -3.14 0.08 -0.90
N GLY A 23 -3.99 1.04 -1.25
CA GLY A 23 -4.57 1.12 -2.60
C GLY A 23 -3.48 1.29 -3.67
N TYR A 24 -2.55 2.21 -3.45
CA TYR A 24 -1.43 2.45 -4.37
C TYR A 24 -0.56 1.21 -4.56
N GLY A 25 -0.12 0.57 -3.47
CA GLY A 25 0.69 -0.65 -3.53
C GLY A 25 -0.04 -1.82 -4.17
N PHE A 26 -1.33 -2.01 -3.85
CA PHE A 26 -2.15 -3.07 -4.44
C PHE A 26 -2.30 -2.89 -5.95
N PHE A 27 -2.78 -1.74 -6.43
CA PHE A 27 -2.94 -1.51 -7.87
C PHE A 27 -1.60 -1.57 -8.62
N ARG A 28 -0.53 -1.02 -8.03
CA ARG A 28 0.81 -1.07 -8.62
C ARG A 28 1.30 -2.51 -8.77
N PHE A 29 1.08 -3.38 -7.78
CA PHE A 29 1.42 -4.80 -7.85
C PHE A 29 0.70 -5.48 -9.02
N PHE A 30 -0.60 -5.22 -9.21
CA PHE A 30 -1.37 -5.76 -10.34
C PHE A 30 -0.90 -5.25 -11.70
N ILE A 31 -0.69 -3.94 -11.83
CA ILE A 31 -0.22 -3.32 -13.08
C ILE A 31 1.12 -3.90 -13.50
N GLU A 32 1.99 -4.19 -12.54
CA GLU A 32 3.34 -4.68 -12.78
C GLU A 32 3.38 -6.10 -13.39
N PHE A 33 2.31 -6.92 -13.25
CA PHE A 33 2.19 -8.18 -14.00
C PHE A 33 1.98 -8.00 -15.50
N PHE A 34 1.41 -6.85 -15.90
CA PHE A 34 1.18 -6.53 -17.31
C PHE A 34 2.35 -5.76 -17.93
N ARG A 35 3.33 -5.33 -17.12
CA ARG A 35 4.54 -4.67 -17.60
C ARG A 35 5.61 -5.70 -17.94
N GLN A 36 6.44 -5.36 -18.91
CA GLN A 36 7.65 -6.13 -19.16
C GLN A 36 8.63 -5.95 -18.00
N PRO A 37 9.27 -7.02 -17.50
CA PRO A 37 10.29 -6.91 -16.47
C PRO A 37 11.50 -6.13 -17.01
N ASP A 38 12.03 -5.22 -16.20
CA ASP A 38 13.16 -4.37 -16.58
C ASP A 38 14.39 -5.23 -16.94
N HIS A 39 14.92 -5.00 -18.16
CA HIS A 39 15.97 -5.81 -18.78
C HIS A 39 17.31 -5.77 -18.03
N GLN A 40 17.58 -4.70 -17.25
CA GLN A 40 18.84 -4.50 -16.53
C GLN A 40 18.92 -5.20 -15.17
N ILE A 41 17.78 -5.39 -14.49
CA ILE A 41 17.74 -5.98 -13.14
C ILE A 41 17.31 -7.45 -13.22
N GLY A 42 16.56 -7.83 -14.26
CA GLY A 42 15.99 -9.16 -14.39
C GLY A 42 14.86 -9.39 -13.37
N LEU A 43 14.44 -10.66 -13.25
CA LEU A 43 13.45 -11.10 -12.26
C LEU A 43 14.16 -11.51 -10.97
N ILE A 44 13.82 -10.87 -9.86
CA ILE A 44 14.33 -11.25 -8.53
C ILE A 44 13.34 -12.28 -7.97
N SER A 45 13.74 -13.55 -7.93
CA SER A 45 12.88 -14.66 -7.45
C SER A 45 11.52 -14.78 -8.19
N GLY A 46 11.47 -14.42 -9.47
CA GLY A 46 10.23 -14.45 -10.27
C GLY A 46 9.33 -13.23 -10.09
N LEU A 47 9.74 -12.24 -9.30
CA LEU A 47 9.05 -10.97 -9.13
C LEU A 47 9.85 -9.82 -9.75
N THR A 48 9.16 -8.79 -10.25
CA THR A 48 9.83 -7.55 -10.66
C THR A 48 10.20 -6.72 -9.42
N LEU A 49 11.17 -5.82 -9.58
CA LEU A 49 11.53 -4.86 -8.53
C LEU A 49 10.30 -4.02 -8.11
N GLY A 50 9.45 -3.67 -9.07
CA GLY A 50 8.20 -2.95 -8.82
C GLY A 50 7.21 -3.74 -7.96
N GLN A 51 7.12 -5.05 -8.13
CA GLN A 51 6.30 -5.93 -7.30
C GLN A 51 6.84 -5.99 -5.86
N LEU A 52 8.16 -6.09 -5.69
CA LEU A 52 8.79 -6.13 -4.37
C LEU A 52 8.51 -4.84 -3.57
N PHE A 53 8.70 -3.67 -4.18
CA PHE A 53 8.38 -2.39 -3.52
C PHE A 53 6.88 -2.23 -3.25
N SER A 54 6.02 -2.74 -4.13
CA SER A 54 4.58 -2.71 -3.93
C SER A 54 4.16 -3.55 -2.71
N LEU A 55 4.78 -4.71 -2.50
CA LEU A 55 4.56 -5.52 -1.30
C LEU A 55 4.95 -4.78 -0.03
N ILE A 56 6.12 -4.13 0.00
CA ILE A 56 6.57 -3.33 1.16
C ILE A 56 5.55 -2.23 1.50
N LEU A 57 5.01 -1.54 0.49
CA LEU A 57 4.00 -0.50 0.67
C LEU A 57 2.69 -1.06 1.25
N VAL A 58 2.26 -2.23 0.78
CA VAL A 58 1.07 -2.92 1.32
C VAL A 58 1.29 -3.33 2.77
N PHE A 59 2.45 -3.91 3.11
CA PHE A 59 2.78 -4.26 4.49
C PHE A 59 2.83 -3.04 5.41
N MET A 60 3.45 -1.96 4.96
CA MET A 60 3.51 -0.70 5.71
C MET A 60 2.10 -0.13 5.94
N ALA A 61 1.21 -0.21 4.95
CA ALA A 61 -0.18 0.21 5.11
C ALA A 61 -0.94 -0.63 6.15
N VAL A 62 -0.74 -1.94 6.15
CA VAL A 62 -1.32 -2.85 7.16
C VAL A 62 -0.78 -2.54 8.55
N ALA A 63 0.52 -2.33 8.69
CA ALA A 63 1.13 -1.95 9.96
C ALA A 63 0.55 -0.64 10.51
N ILE A 64 0.41 0.39 9.67
CA ILE A 64 -0.23 1.67 10.03
C ILE A 64 -1.67 1.44 10.52
N TYR A 65 -2.43 0.59 9.83
CA TYR A 65 -3.80 0.26 10.23
C TYR A 65 -3.86 -0.44 11.60
N LEU A 66 -2.99 -1.42 11.85
CA LEU A 66 -2.93 -2.14 13.12
C LEU A 66 -2.57 -1.19 14.28
N LEU A 67 -1.55 -0.35 14.11
CA LEU A 67 -1.14 0.64 15.13
C LEU A 67 -2.25 1.66 15.45
N GLN A 68 -3.09 2.02 14.47
CA GLN A 68 -4.25 2.88 14.72
C GLN A 68 -5.45 2.16 15.33
N ARG A 69 -5.53 0.83 15.20
CA ARG A 69 -6.56 0.04 15.89
C ARG A 69 -6.33 0.05 17.40
N ASP A 70 -5.07 -0.01 17.82
CA ASP A 70 -4.70 -0.08 19.24
C ASP A 70 -4.84 1.28 19.95
N LYS A 71 -4.64 2.39 19.22
CA LYS A 71 -4.84 3.76 19.75
C LYS A 71 -6.29 4.12 20.09
N LYS A 72 -7.26 3.27 19.77
CA LYS A 72 -8.67 3.47 20.13
C LYS A 72 -9.04 3.00 21.55
N VAL A 73 -8.10 2.45 22.31
CA VAL A 73 -8.35 1.81 23.61
C VAL A 73 -7.88 2.66 24.81
N ILE A 74 -7.50 3.94 24.62
CA ILE A 74 -7.17 4.86 25.73
C ILE A 74 -8.02 6.12 25.60
#